data_AF-A0AAJ2D7N2-F1
#
_entry.id   AF-A0AAJ2D7N2-F1
#
_cell.length_a   1.000
_cell.length_b   1.000
_cell.length_c   1.000
_cell.angle_alpha   90.00
_cell.angle_beta   90.00
_cell.angle_gamma   90.00
#
_symmetry.space_group_name_H-M   'P 1'
#
loop_
_entity.id
_entity.type
_entity.pdbx_description
1 polymer ?
#
loop_
_entity_poly.entity_id
_entity_poly.type
_entity_poly.pdbx_seq_one_letter_code
_entity_poly.pdbx_strand_id
1 'polypeptide(L)'
;MYGYPITEEEYLILYDESNNDRLIRIENGKLNTEVNTDKKYKPIFILGGIAYRKNKNVNFESLKGILNLQKNIIEMKFIHIARGSFDGVLNSDNLKKFLTWILDNDLYIHYSALNTLYWSSVDIIDDVYVFLKSRGIRIGFKDDSNPFYDDSDMRFNVDYLKNALYTYIKIDKDVFLSFLSSFNYPDIPEGSESKFIRGLYKIIRNKVNSMRRELSNSIEFHWLRSLLDVLKQCKDMSDLTLTKNEQPNILIKSFTDFYFNRLVAFPKSEHLFDEEITIIDKLNRLAKTSKQGEVGNYCFKKSEYYPIQVSDVVAGLFRTIFIFLDDKSLDEVNEFKRNINARQKECLDLLKLLINKSDNESQGFFFRIVPPAINEKNRILFE
;
A
#
# COMPACT_ATOMS: atom_id res chain seq x y z
N MET A 1 -11.82 -5.80 -9.18
CA MET A 1 -11.92 -4.33 -9.05
C MET A 1 -12.34 -4.02 -7.62
N TYR A 2 -11.40 -3.60 -6.77
CA TYR A 2 -11.74 -3.10 -5.43
C TYR A 2 -12.52 -1.79 -5.65
N GLY A 3 -13.84 -1.82 -5.44
CA GLY A 3 -14.69 -0.65 -5.66
C GLY A 3 -14.24 0.49 -4.75
N TYR A 4 -14.00 1.66 -5.32
CA TYR A 4 -13.82 2.87 -4.54
C TYR A 4 -15.20 3.33 -4.02
N PRO A 5 -15.37 3.56 -2.71
CA PRO A 5 -16.58 4.21 -2.23
C PRO A 5 -16.59 5.64 -2.76
N ILE A 6 -17.61 5.97 -3.56
CA ILE A 6 -17.84 7.34 -4.04
C ILE A 6 -18.47 8.11 -2.89
N THR A 7 -17.87 9.25 -2.56
CA THR A 7 -18.33 10.12 -1.47
C THR A 7 -19.07 11.33 -2.05
N GLU A 8 -20.31 11.52 -1.60
CA GLU A 8 -21.20 12.60 -2.07
C GLU A 8 -21.05 13.91 -1.28
N GLU A 9 -20.37 13.86 -0.14
CA GLU A 9 -20.09 15.03 0.71
C GLU A 9 -18.96 15.90 0.14
N GLU A 10 -18.98 17.20 0.48
CA GLU A 10 -18.01 18.18 -0.02
C GLU A 10 -16.91 18.49 0.99
N TYR A 11 -15.68 18.16 0.61
CA TYR A 11 -14.48 18.46 1.39
C TYR A 11 -13.51 19.36 0.63
N LEU A 12 -12.63 20.01 1.39
CA LEU A 12 -11.33 20.41 0.92
C LEU A 12 -10.33 19.38 1.43
N ILE A 13 -9.63 18.73 0.51
CA ILE A 13 -8.73 17.62 0.80
C ILE A 13 -7.31 17.99 0.38
N LEU A 14 -6.39 17.95 1.33
CA LEU A 14 -4.98 18.23 1.10
C LEU A 14 -4.18 16.94 1.02
N TYR A 15 -3.21 16.90 0.13
CA TYR A 15 -2.42 15.73 -0.18
C TYR A 15 -0.93 16.06 -0.22
N ASP A 16 -0.16 15.11 0.28
CA ASP A 16 1.25 14.95 -0.03
C ASP A 16 1.51 13.45 -0.24
N GLU A 17 2.61 13.14 -0.90
CA GLU A 17 3.09 11.79 -1.10
C GLU A 17 4.20 11.40 -0.15
N SER A 18 4.35 10.09 0.03
CA SER A 18 5.48 9.53 0.72
C SER A 18 5.98 8.30 0.00
N ASN A 19 7.30 8.25 -0.19
CA ASN A 19 7.99 7.14 -0.85
C ASN A 19 7.52 6.97 -2.31
N ASN A 20 7.46 8.09 -3.04
CA ASN A 20 7.13 8.14 -4.47
C ASN A 20 8.38 7.92 -5.32
N ASP A 21 8.66 6.68 -5.70
CA ASP A 21 9.80 6.34 -6.57
C ASP A 21 9.60 6.76 -8.03
N ARG A 22 8.40 7.25 -8.40
CA ARG A 22 7.95 7.67 -9.75
C ARG A 22 7.91 6.56 -10.81
N LEU A 23 8.87 5.64 -10.81
CA LEU A 23 9.04 4.51 -11.72
C LEU A 23 9.62 3.31 -10.96
N ILE A 24 8.95 2.16 -11.04
CA ILE A 24 9.46 0.88 -10.55
C ILE A 24 9.72 -0.03 -11.76
N ARG A 25 10.97 -0.47 -11.93
CA ARG A 25 11.38 -1.39 -12.99
C ARG A 25 12.45 -2.37 -12.50
N ILE A 26 12.59 -3.48 -13.21
CA ILE A 26 13.61 -4.48 -12.97
C ILE A 26 14.85 -4.16 -13.81
N GLU A 27 16.01 -4.07 -13.16
CA GLU A 27 17.33 -3.91 -13.76
C GLU A 27 18.25 -5.03 -13.25
N ASN A 28 18.71 -5.91 -14.14
CA ASN A 28 19.64 -7.00 -13.81
C ASN A 28 19.19 -7.86 -12.61
N GLY A 29 17.89 -8.18 -12.55
CA GLY A 29 17.31 -9.00 -11.46
C GLY A 29 17.11 -8.26 -10.12
N LYS A 30 17.28 -6.94 -10.10
CA LYS A 30 17.01 -6.05 -8.94
C LYS A 30 16.05 -4.93 -9.32
N LEU A 31 15.53 -4.20 -8.34
CA LEU A 31 14.78 -2.98 -8.62
C LEU A 31 15.72 -1.81 -8.92
N ASN A 32 15.32 -0.91 -9.81
CA ASN A 32 16.05 0.33 -10.10
C ASN A 32 16.35 1.18 -8.84
N THR A 33 15.49 1.11 -7.84
CA THR A 33 15.63 1.82 -6.56
C THR A 33 16.70 1.23 -5.63
N GLU A 34 17.21 0.03 -5.94
CA GLU A 34 18.23 -0.69 -5.18
C GLU A 34 19.56 -0.81 -5.93
N VAL A 35 19.63 -0.31 -7.16
CA VAL A 35 20.87 -0.27 -7.92
C VAL A 35 21.80 0.76 -7.27
N ASN A 36 23.06 0.38 -7.02
CA ASN A 36 24.10 1.22 -6.43
C ASN A 36 23.79 1.72 -4.99
N THR A 37 22.97 1.00 -4.22
CA THR A 37 22.74 1.31 -2.81
C THR A 37 22.57 0.05 -1.97
N ASP A 38 23.01 0.10 -0.71
CA ASP A 38 22.77 -0.96 0.28
C ASP A 38 21.41 -0.82 0.98
N LYS A 39 20.65 0.24 0.67
CA LYS A 39 19.33 0.47 1.26
C LYS A 39 18.35 -0.55 0.70
N LYS A 40 17.77 -1.36 1.59
CA LYS A 40 16.68 -2.27 1.24
C LYS A 40 15.44 -1.48 0.83
N TYR A 41 14.88 -1.83 -0.34
CA TYR A 41 13.64 -1.24 -0.82
C TYR A 41 12.48 -1.47 0.16
N LYS A 42 11.68 -0.41 0.35
CA LYS A 42 10.46 -0.44 1.15
C LYS A 42 9.28 -0.21 0.20
N PRO A 43 8.45 -1.22 -0.08
CA PRO A 43 7.49 -1.16 -1.17
C PRO A 43 6.22 -0.41 -0.82
N ILE A 44 6.25 0.62 0.04
CA ILE A 44 5.05 1.30 0.55
C ILE A 44 5.01 2.72 0.01
N PHE A 45 4.10 2.99 -0.92
CA PHE A 45 3.74 4.34 -1.35
C PHE A 45 2.50 4.82 -0.60
N ILE A 46 2.52 6.07 -0.15
CA ILE A 46 1.36 6.74 0.46
C ILE A 46 1.06 8.00 -0.34
N LEU A 47 -0.21 8.21 -0.64
CA LEU A 47 -0.78 9.51 -0.98
C LEU A 47 -1.78 9.86 0.12
N GLY A 48 -1.51 10.87 0.94
CA GLY A 48 -2.32 11.12 2.13
C GLY A 48 -2.22 12.53 2.66
N GLY A 49 -2.99 12.82 3.70
CA GLY A 49 -3.04 14.16 4.26
C GLY A 49 -4.23 14.36 5.18
N ILE A 50 -4.72 15.60 5.19
CA ILE A 50 -5.89 16.00 5.96
C ILE A 50 -7.07 16.37 5.06
N ALA A 51 -8.28 16.26 5.59
CA ALA A 51 -9.50 16.71 4.95
C ALA A 51 -10.37 17.47 5.95
N TYR A 52 -11.20 18.38 5.45
CA TYR A 52 -12.24 19.04 6.24
C TYR A 52 -13.38 19.51 5.35
N ARG A 53 -14.57 19.68 5.94
CA ARG A 53 -15.74 20.18 5.19
C ARG A 53 -15.45 21.56 4.61
N LYS A 54 -15.83 21.79 3.35
CA LYS A 54 -15.44 22.97 2.55
C LYS A 54 -15.71 24.34 3.21
N ASN A 55 -16.73 24.44 4.05
CA ASN A 55 -17.11 25.70 4.73
C ASN A 55 -16.35 25.96 6.04
N LYS A 56 -15.41 25.10 6.41
CA LYS A 56 -14.64 25.20 7.65
C LYS A 56 -13.42 26.11 7.46
N ASN A 57 -13.22 27.03 8.39
CA ASN A 57 -11.99 27.82 8.47
C ASN A 57 -11.02 27.17 9.47
N VAL A 58 -9.78 26.93 9.04
CA VAL A 58 -8.76 26.23 9.84
C VAL A 58 -7.59 27.17 10.08
N ASN A 59 -7.28 27.43 11.35
CA ASN A 59 -6.15 28.28 11.71
C ASN A 59 -4.84 27.47 11.72
N PHE A 60 -4.28 27.24 10.54
CA PHE A 60 -3.02 26.50 10.40
C PHE A 60 -1.84 27.15 11.14
N GLU A 61 -1.80 28.48 11.27
CA GLU A 61 -0.72 29.17 11.99
C GLU A 61 -0.63 28.77 13.48
N SER A 62 -1.75 28.35 14.08
CA SER A 62 -1.76 27.86 15.46
C SER A 62 -0.89 26.60 15.65
N LEU A 63 -0.75 25.76 14.62
CA LEU A 63 0.10 24.57 14.67
C LEU A 63 1.58 24.94 14.84
N LYS A 64 2.06 25.98 14.14
CA LYS A 64 3.45 26.46 14.25
C LYS A 64 3.80 26.83 15.69
N GLY A 65 2.88 27.51 16.37
CA GLY A 65 3.04 27.92 17.75
C GLY A 65 3.14 26.74 18.73
N ILE A 66 2.42 25.65 18.47
CA ILE A 66 2.40 24.48 19.36
C ILE A 66 3.64 23.59 19.17
N LEU A 67 4.11 23.45 17.93
CA LEU A 67 5.22 22.55 17.58
C LEU A 67 6.60 23.06 17.98
N ASN A 68 6.75 24.35 18.33
CA ASN A 68 8.01 24.98 18.75
C ASN A 68 9.22 24.56 17.89
N LEU A 69 9.02 24.53 16.57
CA LEU A 69 10.06 24.14 15.62
C LEU A 69 11.21 25.17 15.61
N GLN A 70 12.41 24.72 15.24
CA GLN A 70 13.57 25.61 15.11
C GLN A 70 13.29 26.70 14.06
N LYS A 71 13.74 27.94 14.32
CA LYS A 71 13.45 29.12 13.48
C LYS A 71 13.96 29.02 12.04
N ASN A 72 14.91 28.14 11.77
CA ASN A 72 15.49 27.90 10.45
C ASN A 72 14.68 26.90 9.61
N ILE A 73 13.64 26.27 10.18
CA ILE A 73 12.75 25.38 9.43
C ILE A 73 11.78 26.25 8.62
N ILE A 74 12.07 26.37 7.33
CA ILE A 74 11.24 27.12 6.37
C ILE A 74 10.02 26.26 5.96
N GLU A 75 10.24 24.95 5.79
CA GLU A 75 9.23 23.97 5.39
C GLU A 75 9.16 22.85 6.42
N MET A 76 8.00 22.68 7.05
CA MET A 76 7.73 21.58 7.96
C MET A 76 7.62 20.27 7.18
N LYS A 77 8.22 19.21 7.74
CA LYS A 77 8.19 17.84 7.21
C LYS A 77 8.05 16.87 8.37
N PHE A 78 7.62 15.65 8.10
CA PHE A 78 7.46 14.57 9.06
C PHE A 78 8.73 14.36 9.89
N ILE A 79 9.92 14.45 9.28
CA ILE A 79 11.20 14.29 9.96
C ILE A 79 11.46 15.36 11.04
N HIS A 80 10.76 16.50 10.98
CA HIS A 80 10.82 17.54 12.01
C HIS A 80 9.85 17.24 13.17
N ILE A 81 8.85 16.40 12.95
CA ILE A 81 7.83 16.00 13.93
C ILE A 81 8.23 14.73 14.66
N ALA A 82 8.73 13.73 13.93
CA ALA A 82 9.11 12.44 14.50
C ALA A 82 10.24 11.80 13.69
N ARG A 83 11.05 10.95 14.34
CA ARG A 83 12.21 10.29 13.71
C ARG A 83 12.35 8.85 14.24
N GLY A 84 13.09 8.04 13.49
CA GLY A 84 13.43 6.68 13.86
C GLY A 84 12.42 5.64 13.36
N SER A 85 12.49 4.45 13.94
CA SER A 85 11.52 3.37 13.74
C SER A 85 10.17 3.73 14.35
N PHE A 86 9.15 2.91 14.06
CA PHE A 86 7.77 3.20 14.49
C PHE A 86 7.64 3.40 16.01
N ASP A 87 8.36 2.62 16.82
CA ASP A 87 8.44 2.79 18.28
C ASP A 87 9.00 4.15 18.69
N GLY A 88 10.02 4.66 17.99
CA GLY A 88 10.61 5.98 18.20
C GLY A 88 9.66 7.09 17.77
N VAL A 89 8.93 6.89 16.67
CA VAL A 89 7.92 7.83 16.18
C VAL A 89 6.79 8.02 17.20
N LEU A 90 6.26 6.93 17.77
CA LEU A 90 5.22 7.00 18.80
C LEU A 90 5.70 7.64 20.12
N ASN A 91 7.01 7.71 20.37
CA ASN A 91 7.56 8.41 21.54
C ASN A 91 7.69 9.94 21.34
N SER A 92 7.35 10.48 20.16
CA SER A 92 7.50 11.91 19.88
C SER A 92 6.41 12.76 20.53
N ASP A 93 6.83 13.70 21.39
CA ASP A 93 5.94 14.73 21.93
C ASP A 93 5.38 15.66 20.85
N ASN A 94 6.17 15.93 19.79
CA ASN A 94 5.70 16.74 18.66
C ASN A 94 4.64 16.01 17.83
N LEU A 95 4.75 14.68 17.69
CA LEU A 95 3.69 13.90 17.06
C LEU A 95 2.41 13.95 17.88
N LYS A 96 2.51 13.77 19.21
CA LYS A 96 1.35 13.91 20.10
C LYS A 96 0.64 15.24 19.91
N LYS A 97 1.38 16.35 20.00
CA LYS A 97 0.87 17.71 19.79
C LYS A 97 0.21 17.89 18.42
N PHE A 98 0.83 17.36 17.37
CA PHE A 98 0.30 17.41 16.01
C PHE A 98 -1.06 16.69 15.90
N LEU A 99 -1.17 15.47 16.44
CA LEU A 99 -2.40 14.68 16.40
C LEU A 99 -3.52 15.33 17.23
N THR A 100 -3.18 15.82 18.43
CA THR A 100 -4.12 16.59 19.25
C THR A 100 -4.62 17.83 18.51
N TRP A 101 -3.74 18.56 17.83
CA TRP A 101 -4.14 19.73 17.05
C TRP A 101 -5.11 19.39 15.91
N ILE A 102 -4.90 18.27 15.20
CA ILE A 102 -5.84 17.80 14.16
C ILE A 102 -7.23 17.52 14.78
N LEU A 103 -7.28 16.87 15.94
CA LEU A 103 -8.52 16.58 16.66
C LEU A 103 -9.23 17.85 17.13
N ASP A 104 -8.50 18.75 17.79
CA ASP A 104 -9.04 20.00 18.35
C ASP A 104 -9.58 20.94 17.28
N ASN A 105 -8.97 20.90 16.08
CA ASN A 105 -9.46 21.64 14.92
C ASN A 105 -10.54 20.88 14.16
N ASP A 106 -10.99 19.71 14.61
CA ASP A 106 -11.99 18.87 13.97
C ASP A 106 -11.69 18.67 12.46
N LEU A 107 -10.46 18.21 12.20
CA LEU A 107 -10.01 17.78 10.90
C LEU A 107 -10.13 16.25 10.79
N TYR A 108 -10.04 15.74 9.56
CA TYR A 108 -9.97 14.31 9.27
C TYR A 108 -8.61 13.99 8.68
N ILE A 109 -8.17 12.75 8.85
CA ILE A 109 -6.99 12.21 8.20
C ILE A 109 -7.43 11.26 7.10
N HIS A 110 -6.67 11.20 6.01
CA HIS A 110 -6.92 10.29 4.91
C HIS A 110 -5.61 9.77 4.32
N TYR A 111 -5.68 8.60 3.68
CA TYR A 111 -4.61 8.07 2.87
C TYR A 111 -5.09 7.05 1.84
N SER A 112 -4.33 6.95 0.76
CA SER A 112 -4.27 5.80 -0.14
C SER A 112 -2.90 5.14 0.02
N ALA A 113 -2.90 3.91 0.53
CA ALA A 113 -1.70 3.12 0.72
C ALA A 113 -1.55 2.07 -0.39
N LEU A 114 -0.38 2.01 -1.01
CA LEU A 114 -0.05 1.06 -2.06
C LEU A 114 1.20 0.28 -1.66
N ASN A 115 1.10 -1.05 -1.66
CA ASN A 115 2.29 -1.88 -1.69
C ASN A 115 2.70 -2.11 -3.15
N THR A 116 3.81 -1.50 -3.58
CA THR A 116 4.25 -1.47 -4.98
C THR A 116 4.62 -2.85 -5.51
N LEU A 117 5.26 -3.70 -4.70
CA LEU A 117 5.61 -5.07 -5.09
C LEU A 117 4.40 -6.00 -5.13
N TYR A 118 3.47 -5.83 -4.18
CA TYR A 118 2.19 -6.52 -4.20
C TYR A 118 1.40 -6.16 -5.47
N TRP A 119 1.19 -4.86 -5.71
CA TRP A 119 0.51 -4.35 -6.90
C TRP A 119 1.12 -4.89 -8.20
N SER A 120 2.45 -4.95 -8.26
CA SER A 120 3.16 -5.42 -9.46
C SER A 120 3.06 -6.92 -9.71
N SER A 121 2.52 -7.72 -8.78
CA SER A 121 2.53 -9.19 -8.85
C SER A 121 1.16 -9.85 -8.68
N VAL A 122 0.16 -9.14 -8.16
CA VAL A 122 -1.17 -9.71 -7.87
C VAL A 122 -1.90 -10.23 -9.11
N ASP A 123 -1.66 -9.62 -10.27
CA ASP A 123 -2.31 -10.03 -11.53
C ASP A 123 -1.92 -11.46 -11.95
N ILE A 124 -0.73 -11.95 -11.53
CA ILE A 124 -0.32 -13.35 -11.74
C ILE A 124 -1.34 -14.30 -11.10
N ILE A 125 -1.80 -13.96 -9.89
CA ILE A 125 -2.79 -14.78 -9.17
C ILE A 125 -4.19 -14.59 -9.74
N ASP A 126 -4.52 -13.39 -10.21
CA ASP A 126 -5.81 -13.14 -10.87
C ASP A 126 -5.94 -13.94 -12.17
N ASP A 127 -4.88 -14.01 -12.99
CA ASP A 127 -4.86 -14.87 -14.18
C ASP A 127 -4.99 -16.36 -13.79
N VAL A 128 -4.24 -16.82 -12.78
CA VAL A 128 -4.34 -18.19 -12.25
C VAL A 128 -5.77 -18.52 -11.82
N TYR A 129 -6.44 -17.58 -11.15
CA TYR A 129 -7.84 -17.73 -10.75
C TYR A 129 -8.78 -17.82 -11.96
N VAL A 130 -8.63 -16.93 -12.94
CA VAL A 130 -9.45 -16.94 -14.17
C VAL A 130 -9.32 -18.29 -14.90
N PHE A 131 -8.10 -18.82 -15.01
CA PHE A 131 -7.84 -20.13 -15.62
C PHE A 131 -8.48 -21.29 -14.85
N LEU A 132 -8.35 -21.32 -13.53
CA LEU A 132 -8.96 -22.40 -12.73
C LEU A 132 -10.49 -22.36 -12.81
N LYS A 133 -11.05 -21.15 -12.74
CA LYS A 133 -12.49 -20.92 -12.88
C LYS A 133 -13.01 -21.40 -14.23
N SER A 134 -12.30 -21.13 -15.33
CA SER A 134 -12.70 -21.57 -16.67
C SER A 134 -12.70 -23.10 -16.83
N ARG A 135 -11.92 -23.81 -16.01
CA ARG A 135 -11.89 -25.28 -15.93
C ARG A 135 -12.86 -25.89 -14.92
N GLY A 136 -13.66 -25.06 -14.24
CA GLY A 136 -14.52 -25.51 -13.15
C GLY A 136 -13.77 -26.01 -11.93
N ILE A 137 -12.46 -25.71 -11.81
CA ILE A 137 -11.64 -26.08 -10.67
C ILE A 137 -11.87 -25.04 -9.58
N ARG A 138 -12.31 -25.51 -8.41
CA ARG A 138 -12.50 -24.65 -7.23
C ARG A 138 -11.17 -24.50 -6.49
N ILE A 139 -10.91 -23.29 -6.01
CA ILE A 139 -9.81 -23.00 -5.10
C ILE A 139 -10.38 -23.10 -3.69
N GLY A 140 -10.11 -24.21 -3.01
CA GLY A 140 -10.47 -24.42 -1.62
C GLY A 140 -9.30 -25.09 -0.90
N PHE A 141 -8.79 -24.46 0.15
CA PHE A 141 -7.70 -25.02 0.96
C PHE A 141 -8.30 -25.68 2.18
N LYS A 142 -8.52 -27.00 2.11
CA LYS A 142 -9.03 -27.78 3.23
C LYS A 142 -7.89 -28.11 4.19
N ASP A 143 -7.71 -27.30 5.23
CA ASP A 143 -6.82 -27.58 6.37
C ASP A 143 -7.36 -26.88 7.64
N ASP A 144 -7.32 -27.59 8.77
CA ASP A 144 -7.62 -27.07 10.12
C ASP A 144 -6.72 -25.86 10.50
N SER A 145 -5.59 -25.68 9.80
CA SER A 145 -4.66 -24.55 9.96
C SER A 145 -4.95 -23.33 9.06
N ASN A 146 -5.93 -23.40 8.15
CA ASN A 146 -6.32 -22.28 7.31
C ASN A 146 -7.56 -21.57 7.88
N PRO A 147 -7.42 -20.42 8.55
CA PRO A 147 -8.56 -19.67 9.08
C PRO A 147 -9.44 -19.04 7.99
N PHE A 148 -9.08 -19.19 6.70
CA PHE A 148 -9.77 -18.58 5.56
C PHE A 148 -10.45 -19.59 4.62
N TYR A 149 -10.68 -20.85 5.06
CA TYR A 149 -11.47 -21.80 4.27
C TYR A 149 -12.95 -21.42 4.31
N ASP A 150 -13.40 -20.75 3.25
CA ASP A 150 -14.82 -20.56 2.97
C ASP A 150 -15.09 -20.80 1.47
N ASP A 151 -15.78 -21.91 1.17
CA ASP A 151 -16.22 -22.23 -0.20
C ASP A 151 -17.37 -21.31 -0.69
N SER A 152 -17.93 -20.48 0.19
CA SER A 152 -18.98 -19.51 -0.13
C SER A 152 -18.42 -18.17 -0.66
N ASP A 153 -17.15 -17.86 -0.36
CA ASP A 153 -16.51 -16.62 -0.82
C ASP A 153 -15.13 -16.87 -1.45
N MET A 154 -15.18 -17.08 -2.78
CA MET A 154 -14.01 -17.27 -3.63
C MET A 154 -13.01 -16.11 -3.58
N ARG A 155 -13.39 -14.91 -3.12
CA ARG A 155 -12.47 -13.77 -3.03
C ARG A 155 -11.42 -13.98 -1.95
N PHE A 156 -11.81 -14.53 -0.80
CA PHE A 156 -10.87 -14.83 0.28
C PHE A 156 -9.79 -15.83 -0.16
N ASN A 157 -10.16 -16.85 -0.94
CA ASN A 157 -9.20 -17.83 -1.46
C ASN A 157 -8.19 -17.21 -2.44
N VAL A 158 -8.63 -16.25 -3.27
CA VAL A 158 -7.74 -15.49 -4.18
C VAL A 158 -6.83 -14.56 -3.39
N ASP A 159 -7.37 -13.81 -2.44
CA ASP A 159 -6.59 -12.91 -1.57
C ASP A 159 -5.55 -13.68 -0.75
N TYR A 160 -5.88 -14.89 -0.28
CA TYR A 160 -4.94 -15.79 0.38
C TYR A 160 -3.77 -16.18 -0.53
N LEU A 161 -4.02 -16.52 -1.79
CA LEU A 161 -2.97 -16.82 -2.76
C LEU A 161 -2.11 -15.61 -3.12
N LYS A 162 -2.72 -14.42 -3.23
CA LYS A 162 -2.00 -13.15 -3.40
C LYS A 162 -1.08 -12.89 -2.21
N ASN A 163 -1.57 -13.12 -1.00
CA ASN A 163 -0.77 -13.04 0.22
C ASN A 163 0.38 -14.04 0.20
N ALA A 164 0.13 -15.30 -0.18
CA ALA A 164 1.16 -16.34 -0.28
C ALA A 164 2.26 -15.98 -1.29
N LEU A 165 1.89 -15.44 -2.46
CA LEU A 165 2.86 -14.98 -3.45
C LEU A 165 3.70 -13.82 -2.87
N TYR A 166 3.06 -12.85 -2.23
CA TYR A 166 3.79 -11.75 -1.60
C TYR A 166 4.71 -12.21 -0.47
N THR A 167 4.31 -13.20 0.33
CA THR A 167 5.16 -13.84 1.33
C THR A 167 6.41 -14.45 0.67
N TYR A 168 6.28 -15.11 -0.49
CA TYR A 168 7.44 -15.58 -1.24
C TYR A 168 8.36 -14.43 -1.67
N ILE A 169 7.78 -13.35 -2.21
CA ILE A 169 8.53 -12.15 -2.62
C ILE A 169 9.35 -11.59 -1.44
N LYS A 170 8.77 -11.54 -0.24
CA LYS A 170 9.49 -11.10 0.96
C LYS A 170 10.65 -12.01 1.35
N ILE A 171 10.51 -13.31 1.13
CA ILE A 171 11.49 -14.34 1.52
C ILE A 171 12.66 -14.40 0.55
N ASP A 172 12.42 -14.24 -0.75
CA ASP A 172 13.42 -14.45 -1.80
C ASP A 172 13.25 -13.49 -2.99
N LYS A 173 13.22 -12.19 -2.67
CA LYS A 173 12.93 -11.11 -3.61
C LYS A 173 13.83 -11.13 -4.85
N ASP A 174 15.14 -11.27 -4.67
CA ASP A 174 16.10 -11.17 -5.77
C ASP A 174 15.96 -12.35 -6.74
N VAL A 175 15.67 -13.55 -6.24
CA VAL A 175 15.34 -14.72 -7.07
C VAL A 175 14.04 -14.49 -7.82
N PHE A 176 13.02 -13.93 -7.17
CA PHE A 176 11.75 -13.63 -7.81
C PHE A 176 11.90 -12.56 -8.92
N LEU A 177 12.59 -11.46 -8.66
CA LEU A 177 12.82 -10.40 -9.65
C LEU A 177 13.68 -10.89 -10.83
N SER A 178 14.70 -11.70 -10.56
CA SER A 178 15.50 -12.35 -11.61
C SER A 178 14.65 -13.28 -12.47
N PHE A 179 13.73 -14.04 -11.85
CA PHE A 179 12.76 -14.86 -12.56
C PHE A 179 11.83 -14.01 -13.43
N LEU A 180 11.21 -12.97 -12.89
CA LEU A 180 10.35 -12.05 -13.66
C LEU A 180 11.07 -11.48 -14.88
N SER A 181 12.31 -11.01 -14.69
CA SER A 181 13.12 -10.44 -15.77
C SER A 181 13.43 -11.46 -16.87
N SER A 182 13.67 -12.72 -16.51
CA SER A 182 13.93 -13.79 -17.50
C SER A 182 12.75 -14.11 -18.42
N PHE A 183 11.55 -13.63 -18.07
CA PHE A 183 10.32 -13.76 -18.86
C PHE A 183 9.81 -12.42 -19.37
N ASN A 184 10.61 -11.36 -19.35
CA ASN A 184 10.22 -9.99 -19.77
C ASN A 184 9.00 -9.43 -19.02
N TYR A 185 8.65 -9.98 -17.86
CA TYR A 185 7.48 -9.57 -17.09
C TYR A 185 7.49 -8.04 -16.84
N PRO A 186 6.33 -7.34 -16.97
CA PRO A 186 4.98 -7.89 -17.18
C PRO A 186 4.63 -8.30 -18.62
N ASP A 187 5.49 -8.00 -19.60
CA ASP A 187 5.25 -8.36 -21.01
C ASP A 187 5.73 -9.79 -21.33
N ILE A 188 5.05 -10.79 -20.77
CA ILE A 188 5.39 -12.20 -20.99
C ILE A 188 5.20 -12.56 -22.47
N PRO A 189 6.24 -13.10 -23.17
CA PRO A 189 6.12 -13.48 -24.57
C PRO A 189 5.05 -14.54 -24.81
N GLU A 190 4.27 -14.36 -25.86
CA GLU A 190 3.22 -15.31 -26.26
C GLU A 190 3.79 -16.73 -26.43
N GLY A 191 3.08 -17.72 -25.88
CA GLY A 191 3.49 -19.13 -25.87
C GLY A 191 4.48 -19.48 -24.75
N SER A 192 4.85 -18.52 -23.89
CA SER A 192 5.71 -18.76 -22.72
C SER A 192 4.93 -18.86 -21.40
N GLU A 193 3.61 -18.73 -21.41
CA GLU A 193 2.74 -18.69 -20.23
C GLU A 193 2.89 -19.96 -19.37
N SER A 194 2.77 -21.13 -19.99
CA SER A 194 2.97 -22.42 -19.31
C SER A 194 4.39 -22.55 -18.76
N LYS A 195 5.40 -22.02 -19.46
CA LYS A 195 6.80 -22.04 -19.00
C LYS A 195 6.98 -21.12 -17.79
N PHE A 196 6.36 -19.95 -17.80
CA PHE A 196 6.35 -19.01 -16.69
C PHE A 196 5.75 -19.66 -15.44
N ILE A 197 4.54 -20.23 -15.52
CA ILE A 197 3.90 -20.90 -14.37
C ILE A 197 4.74 -22.07 -13.84
N ARG A 198 5.33 -22.88 -14.72
CA ARG A 198 6.24 -23.97 -14.32
C ARG A 198 7.52 -23.44 -13.66
N GLY A 199 8.05 -22.32 -14.13
CA GLY A 199 9.19 -21.63 -13.54
C GLY A 199 8.88 -21.08 -12.16
N LEU A 200 7.75 -20.38 -12.00
CA LEU A 200 7.26 -19.86 -10.72
C LEU A 200 7.06 -21.00 -9.71
N TYR A 201 6.41 -22.10 -10.13
CA TYR A 201 6.29 -23.31 -9.31
C TYR A 201 7.66 -23.84 -8.86
N LYS A 202 8.66 -23.87 -9.76
CA LYS A 202 10.00 -24.39 -9.46
C LYS A 202 10.71 -23.55 -8.40
N ILE A 203 10.74 -22.23 -8.54
CA ILE A 203 11.45 -21.35 -7.61
C ILE A 203 10.81 -21.38 -6.21
N ILE A 204 9.48 -21.38 -6.13
CA ILE A 204 8.76 -21.50 -4.85
C ILE A 204 8.99 -22.88 -4.23
N ARG A 205 8.95 -23.96 -5.04
CA ARG A 205 9.18 -25.33 -4.55
C ARG A 205 10.58 -25.49 -3.95
N ASN A 206 11.59 -24.89 -4.57
CA ASN A 206 12.95 -24.93 -4.05
C ASN A 206 13.02 -24.29 -2.66
N LYS A 207 12.36 -23.14 -2.46
CA LYS A 207 12.29 -22.47 -1.15
C LYS A 207 11.50 -23.28 -0.12
N VAL A 208 10.34 -23.81 -0.49
CA VAL A 208 9.55 -24.66 0.42
C VAL A 208 10.34 -25.90 0.86
N ASN A 209 11.07 -26.53 -0.06
CA ASN A 209 11.94 -27.66 0.27
C ASN A 209 13.07 -27.28 1.25
N SER A 210 13.66 -26.09 1.11
CA SER A 210 14.70 -25.63 2.05
C SER A 210 14.13 -25.31 3.43
N MET A 211 12.90 -24.76 3.49
CA MET A 211 12.21 -24.41 4.75
C MET A 211 11.71 -25.64 5.53
N ARG A 212 11.46 -26.78 4.86
CA ARG A 212 10.85 -27.97 5.46
C ARG A 212 11.58 -28.51 6.71
N ARG A 213 12.88 -28.23 6.85
CA ARG A 213 13.69 -28.71 7.98
C ARG A 213 13.61 -27.81 9.22
N GLU A 214 13.31 -26.53 9.05
CA GLU A 214 13.44 -25.52 10.12
C GLU A 214 12.11 -24.84 10.49
N LEU A 215 11.15 -24.77 9.57
CA LEU A 215 9.94 -23.94 9.69
C LEU A 215 8.67 -24.66 9.20
N SER A 216 8.61 -25.99 9.29
CA SER A 216 7.50 -26.79 8.74
C SER A 216 6.12 -26.49 9.36
N ASN A 217 6.09 -25.83 10.52
CA ASN A 217 4.87 -25.41 11.22
C ASN A 217 4.59 -23.90 11.12
N SER A 218 5.37 -23.14 10.34
CA SER A 218 5.14 -21.69 10.21
C SER A 218 3.99 -21.41 9.24
N ILE A 219 3.20 -20.37 9.51
CA ILE A 219 2.07 -19.99 8.66
C ILE A 219 2.52 -19.67 7.21
N GLU A 220 3.72 -19.11 7.04
CA GLU A 220 4.32 -18.84 5.75
C GLU A 220 4.59 -20.13 4.97
N PHE A 221 5.05 -21.19 5.65
CA PHE A 221 5.25 -22.49 5.01
C PHE A 221 3.92 -23.05 4.47
N HIS A 222 2.84 -22.94 5.25
CA HIS A 222 1.50 -23.35 4.82
C HIS A 222 0.97 -22.51 3.64
N TRP A 223 1.18 -21.20 3.65
CA TRP A 223 0.85 -20.30 2.53
C TRP A 223 1.56 -20.72 1.24
N LEU A 224 2.89 -20.90 1.30
CA LEU A 224 3.68 -21.27 0.13
C LEU A 224 3.31 -22.66 -0.41
N ARG A 225 3.01 -23.62 0.46
CA ARG A 225 2.57 -24.96 0.06
C ARG A 225 1.23 -24.90 -0.68
N SER A 226 0.28 -24.14 -0.16
CA SER A 226 -1.03 -23.92 -0.77
C SER A 226 -0.91 -23.31 -2.17
N LEU A 227 -0.03 -22.30 -2.32
CA LEU A 227 0.28 -21.72 -3.63
C LEU A 227 0.90 -22.74 -4.59
N LEU A 228 1.79 -23.63 -4.12
CA LEU A 228 2.35 -24.69 -4.96
C LEU A 228 1.31 -25.69 -5.45
N ASP A 229 0.36 -26.08 -4.60
CA ASP A 229 -0.70 -27.02 -4.96
C ASP A 229 -1.62 -26.43 -6.04
N VAL A 230 -1.86 -25.12 -5.99
CA VAL A 230 -2.57 -24.37 -7.03
C VAL A 230 -1.75 -24.27 -8.32
N LEU A 231 -0.50 -23.80 -8.26
CA LEU A 231 0.35 -23.66 -9.44
C LEU A 231 0.61 -25.00 -10.15
N LYS A 232 0.58 -26.12 -9.41
CA LYS A 232 0.70 -27.47 -9.98
C LYS A 232 -0.44 -27.81 -10.93
N GLN A 233 -1.64 -27.27 -10.70
CA GLN A 233 -2.83 -27.47 -11.52
C GLN A 233 -2.86 -26.54 -12.75
N CYS A 234 -2.04 -25.48 -12.76
CA CYS A 234 -1.98 -24.48 -13.84
C CYS A 234 -0.80 -24.66 -14.79
N LYS A 235 -0.14 -25.82 -14.81
CA LYS A 235 1.11 -26.02 -15.58
C LYS A 235 0.93 -25.92 -17.10
N ASP A 236 -0.28 -26.14 -17.60
CA ASP A 236 -0.66 -26.07 -19.01
C ASP A 236 -1.43 -24.79 -19.35
N MET A 237 -1.38 -23.80 -18.46
CA MET A 237 -1.94 -22.47 -18.69
C MET A 237 -1.32 -21.82 -19.93
N SER A 238 -2.18 -21.22 -20.76
CA SER A 238 -1.83 -20.60 -22.04
C SER A 238 -2.26 -19.13 -22.12
N ASP A 239 -2.75 -18.56 -21.02
CA ASP A 239 -3.26 -17.20 -20.96
C ASP A 239 -2.76 -16.53 -19.67
N LEU A 240 -2.13 -15.37 -19.80
CA LEU A 240 -1.67 -14.50 -18.72
C LEU A 240 -1.99 -13.04 -19.09
N THR A 241 -3.16 -12.82 -19.70
CA THR A 241 -3.54 -11.52 -20.27
C THR A 241 -3.66 -10.43 -19.22
N LEU A 242 -4.04 -10.72 -17.97
CA LEU A 242 -4.11 -9.68 -16.94
C LEU A 242 -2.71 -9.18 -16.55
N THR A 243 -1.68 -10.02 -16.63
CA THR A 243 -0.30 -9.57 -16.39
C THR A 243 0.30 -8.75 -17.53
N LYS A 244 -0.25 -8.81 -18.74
CA LYS A 244 0.35 -8.15 -19.91
C LYS A 244 0.38 -6.63 -19.75
N ASN A 245 1.54 -6.06 -20.02
CA ASN A 245 1.75 -4.62 -20.07
C ASN A 245 2.53 -4.23 -21.33
N GLU A 246 2.53 -2.95 -21.67
CA GLU A 246 3.11 -2.42 -22.92
C GLU A 246 4.65 -2.47 -22.96
N GLN A 247 5.32 -2.61 -21.81
CA GLN A 247 6.77 -2.49 -21.72
C GLN A 247 7.39 -3.57 -20.81
N PRO A 248 8.40 -4.30 -21.29
CA PRO A 248 9.06 -5.34 -20.51
C PRO A 248 9.84 -4.74 -19.35
N ASN A 249 9.90 -5.47 -18.23
CA ASN A 249 10.59 -5.09 -16.99
C ASN A 249 10.07 -3.82 -16.30
N ILE A 250 9.03 -3.15 -16.78
CA ILE A 250 8.42 -2.00 -16.10
C ILE A 250 7.24 -2.47 -15.27
N LEU A 251 7.41 -2.44 -13.94
CA LEU A 251 6.41 -2.87 -12.98
C LEU A 251 5.38 -1.78 -12.72
N ILE A 252 5.83 -0.53 -12.52
CA ILE A 252 4.96 0.64 -12.34
C ILE A 252 5.53 1.82 -13.12
N LYS A 253 4.82 2.25 -14.17
CA LYS A 253 5.26 3.34 -15.07
C LYS A 253 4.95 4.75 -14.54
N SER A 254 3.94 4.88 -13.68
CA SER A 254 3.47 6.15 -13.12
C SER A 254 2.59 5.88 -11.92
N PHE A 255 2.54 6.82 -10.97
CA PHE A 255 1.59 6.78 -9.84
C PHE A 255 0.31 7.58 -10.12
N THR A 256 0.16 8.14 -11.32
CA THR A 256 -0.94 9.04 -11.70
C THR A 256 -2.32 8.44 -11.45
N ASP A 257 -2.50 7.14 -11.71
CA ASP A 257 -3.78 6.47 -11.50
C ASP A 257 -4.21 6.50 -10.02
N PHE A 258 -3.27 6.49 -9.08
CA PHE A 258 -3.58 6.60 -7.65
C PHE A 258 -4.06 8.00 -7.27
N TYR A 259 -3.56 9.06 -7.93
CA TYR A 259 -4.08 10.42 -7.77
C TYR A 259 -5.47 10.55 -8.40
N PHE A 260 -5.61 10.04 -9.63
CA PHE A 260 -6.88 10.07 -10.36
C PHE A 260 -8.00 9.36 -9.60
N ASN A 261 -7.70 8.20 -9.01
CA ASN A 261 -8.65 7.47 -8.17
C ASN A 261 -9.16 8.30 -6.98
N ARG A 262 -8.35 9.21 -6.41
CA ARG A 262 -8.83 10.13 -5.35
C ARG A 262 -9.83 11.13 -5.88
N LEU A 263 -9.61 11.65 -7.10
CA LEU A 263 -10.56 12.57 -7.74
C LEU A 263 -11.90 11.88 -8.02
N VAL A 264 -11.86 10.62 -8.45
CA VAL A 264 -13.07 9.81 -8.70
C VAL A 264 -13.80 9.48 -7.40
N ALA A 265 -13.07 9.22 -6.31
CA ALA A 265 -13.67 8.88 -5.02
C ALA A 265 -14.37 10.07 -4.33
N PHE A 266 -13.96 11.31 -4.64
CA PHE A 266 -14.52 12.53 -4.06
C PHE A 266 -14.89 13.54 -5.15
N PRO A 267 -15.84 13.19 -6.05
CA PRO A 267 -16.11 13.96 -7.26
C PRO A 267 -16.64 15.37 -7.03
N LYS A 268 -17.16 15.65 -5.82
CA LYS A 268 -17.69 16.96 -5.42
C LYS A 268 -16.71 17.79 -4.56
N SER A 269 -15.57 17.22 -4.19
CA SER A 269 -14.59 17.88 -3.34
C SER A 269 -13.58 18.71 -4.12
N GLU A 270 -12.86 19.57 -3.39
CA GLU A 270 -11.69 20.29 -3.89
C GLU A 270 -10.41 19.63 -3.38
N HIS A 271 -9.50 19.30 -4.28
CA HIS A 271 -8.27 18.57 -4.01
C HIS A 271 -7.06 19.49 -4.18
N LEU A 272 -6.24 19.61 -3.14
CA LEU A 272 -5.00 20.37 -3.15
C LEU A 272 -3.83 19.40 -3.00
N PHE A 273 -3.06 19.21 -4.06
CA PHE A 273 -1.87 18.34 -4.05
C PHE A 273 -0.60 19.17 -3.88
N ASP A 274 0.43 18.60 -3.24
CA ASP A 274 1.80 19.10 -3.39
C ASP A 274 2.26 18.94 -4.84
N GLU A 275 3.20 19.79 -5.28
CA GLU A 275 3.64 19.84 -6.66
C GLU A 275 4.53 18.65 -7.04
N GLU A 276 3.96 17.66 -7.73
CA GLU A 276 4.72 16.57 -8.36
C GLU A 276 4.67 16.67 -9.88
N ILE A 277 5.72 17.27 -10.46
CA ILE A 277 5.83 17.59 -11.89
C ILE A 277 5.58 16.39 -12.82
N THR A 278 5.91 15.17 -12.37
CA THR A 278 5.73 13.96 -13.19
C THR A 278 4.28 13.50 -13.29
N ILE A 279 3.40 14.03 -12.43
CA ILE A 279 1.99 13.68 -12.31
C ILE A 279 1.10 14.71 -13.01
N ILE A 280 1.40 16.02 -12.91
CA ILE A 280 0.54 17.13 -13.36
C ILE A 280 -0.01 16.92 -14.78
N ASP A 281 0.86 16.76 -15.77
CA ASP A 281 0.44 16.64 -17.18
C ASP A 281 -0.36 15.37 -17.45
N LYS A 282 0.03 14.26 -16.81
CA LYS A 282 -0.65 12.97 -16.97
C LYS A 282 -2.03 12.99 -16.33
N LEU A 283 -2.15 13.56 -15.13
CA LEU A 283 -3.41 13.70 -14.42
C LEU A 283 -4.37 14.63 -15.17
N ASN A 284 -3.86 15.75 -15.69
CA ASN A 284 -4.61 16.66 -16.55
C ASN A 284 -5.18 15.97 -17.79
N ARG A 285 -4.42 15.05 -18.42
CA ARG A 285 -4.91 14.27 -19.56
C ARG A 285 -6.01 13.29 -19.16
N LEU A 286 -5.84 12.54 -18.06
CA LEU A 286 -6.85 11.60 -17.56
C LEU A 286 -8.15 12.30 -17.10
N ALA A 287 -8.03 13.42 -16.39
CA ALA A 287 -9.19 14.18 -15.93
C ALA A 287 -10.02 14.71 -17.12
N LYS A 288 -9.37 15.13 -18.22
CA LYS A 288 -10.05 15.63 -19.43
C LYS A 288 -10.87 14.57 -20.16
N THR A 289 -10.57 13.28 -19.97
CA THR A 289 -11.37 12.20 -20.59
C THR A 289 -12.60 11.83 -19.76
N SER A 290 -12.72 12.34 -18.54
CA SER A 290 -13.85 12.11 -17.64
C SER A 290 -14.99 13.08 -17.94
N LYS A 291 -16.24 12.67 -17.72
CA LYS A 291 -17.37 13.60 -17.84
C LYS A 291 -17.38 14.59 -16.69
N GLN A 292 -18.01 15.73 -16.91
CA GLN A 292 -18.19 16.74 -15.86
C GLN A 292 -18.92 16.12 -14.66
N GLY A 293 -18.36 16.30 -13.46
CA GLY A 293 -18.92 15.75 -12.22
C GLY A 293 -18.51 14.31 -11.90
N GLU A 294 -17.71 13.64 -12.75
CA GLU A 294 -17.15 12.30 -12.43
C GLU A 294 -15.84 12.39 -11.63
N VAL A 295 -15.19 13.55 -11.64
CA VAL A 295 -13.91 13.80 -10.95
C VAL A 295 -13.93 15.14 -10.22
N GLY A 296 -13.33 15.16 -9.03
CA GLY A 296 -13.23 16.34 -8.18
C GLY A 296 -12.40 17.46 -8.81
N ASN A 297 -12.67 18.69 -8.39
CA ASN A 297 -11.83 19.83 -8.76
C ASN A 297 -10.47 19.69 -8.08
N TYR A 298 -9.38 20.02 -8.78
CA TYR A 298 -8.06 19.93 -8.19
C TYR A 298 -7.11 21.04 -8.64
N CYS A 299 -6.13 21.33 -7.80
CA CYS A 299 -4.97 22.09 -8.18
C CYS A 299 -3.72 21.63 -7.43
N PHE A 300 -2.56 21.99 -7.97
CA PHE A 300 -1.27 21.76 -7.35
C PHE A 300 -0.82 23.03 -6.64
N LYS A 301 -0.26 22.87 -5.45
CA LYS A 301 0.29 23.94 -4.62
C LYS A 301 1.77 23.68 -4.44
N LYS A 302 2.54 24.76 -4.33
CA LYS A 302 3.97 24.65 -4.02
C LYS A 302 4.18 24.23 -2.57
N SER A 303 5.30 23.60 -2.28
CA SER A 303 5.64 23.07 -0.95
C SER A 303 5.71 24.15 0.14
N GLU A 304 5.89 25.44 -0.20
CA GLU A 304 5.84 26.53 0.77
C GLU A 304 4.42 26.81 1.29
N TYR A 305 3.38 26.29 0.63
CA TYR A 305 2.01 26.43 1.09
C TYR A 305 1.78 25.58 2.35
N TYR A 306 1.83 26.25 3.51
CA TYR A 306 1.86 25.60 4.81
C TYR A 306 0.78 24.52 5.07
N PRO A 307 -0.46 24.63 4.59
CA PRO A 307 -1.45 23.55 4.72
C PRO A 307 -1.03 22.22 4.08
N ILE A 308 -0.26 22.25 2.98
CA ILE A 308 0.27 21.03 2.34
C ILE A 308 1.33 20.36 3.22
N GLN A 309 2.12 21.13 3.95
CA GLN A 309 3.13 20.59 4.88
C GLN A 309 2.49 19.79 6.04
N VAL A 310 1.24 20.08 6.40
CA VAL A 310 0.47 19.22 7.34
C VAL A 310 0.23 17.85 6.73
N SER A 311 0.03 17.79 5.41
CA SER A 311 -0.16 16.53 4.69
C SER A 311 1.13 15.71 4.59
N ASP A 312 2.31 16.35 4.46
CA ASP A 312 3.63 15.67 4.54
C ASP A 312 3.73 14.86 5.84
N VAL A 313 3.34 15.46 6.97
CA VAL A 313 3.41 14.81 8.29
C VAL A 313 2.49 13.58 8.35
N VAL A 314 1.26 13.69 7.83
CA VAL A 314 0.32 12.56 7.79
C VAL A 314 0.80 11.47 6.84
N ALA A 315 1.24 11.82 5.63
CA ALA A 315 1.74 10.88 4.64
C ALA A 315 3.00 10.14 5.15
N GLY A 316 3.93 10.87 5.77
CA GLY A 316 5.14 10.31 6.40
C GLY A 316 4.84 9.41 7.60
N LEU A 317 3.82 9.74 8.39
CA LEU A 317 3.35 8.92 9.50
C LEU A 317 2.77 7.59 9.00
N PHE A 318 1.83 7.63 8.06
CA PHE A 318 1.24 6.41 7.50
C PHE A 318 2.25 5.58 6.75
N ARG A 319 3.22 6.19 6.05
CA ARG A 319 4.34 5.46 5.45
C ARG A 319 5.09 4.66 6.51
N THR A 320 5.36 5.28 7.66
CA THR A 320 6.07 4.63 8.77
C THR A 320 5.25 3.46 9.35
N ILE A 321 3.95 3.65 9.54
CA ILE A 321 3.02 2.60 10.02
C ILE A 321 3.02 1.43 9.03
N PHE A 322 2.79 1.68 7.75
CA PHE A 322 2.69 0.61 6.75
C PHE A 322 4.02 -0.09 6.48
N ILE A 323 5.16 0.61 6.60
CA ILE A 323 6.49 -0.04 6.57
C ILE A 323 6.66 -0.98 7.77
N PHE A 324 6.30 -0.53 8.98
CA PHE A 324 6.34 -1.39 10.16
C PHE A 324 5.46 -2.63 9.99
N LEU A 325 4.22 -2.44 9.51
CA LEU A 325 3.30 -3.54 9.27
C LEU A 325 3.78 -4.47 8.16
N ASP A 326 4.44 -3.97 7.11
CA ASP A 326 5.00 -4.81 6.05
C ASP A 326 6.20 -5.61 6.56
N ASP A 327 7.11 -4.99 7.30
CA ASP A 327 8.35 -5.61 7.78
C ASP A 327 8.08 -6.70 8.83
N LYS A 328 7.18 -6.45 9.78
CA LYS A 328 6.95 -7.29 10.97
C LYS A 328 6.04 -8.49 10.73
N SER A 329 6.33 -9.59 11.43
CA SER A 329 5.42 -10.73 11.55
C SER A 329 4.20 -10.37 12.40
N LEU A 330 3.16 -11.21 12.35
CA LEU A 330 1.97 -11.02 13.19
C LEU A 330 2.31 -11.11 14.68
N ASP A 331 3.21 -12.03 15.06
CA ASP A 331 3.69 -12.19 16.44
C ASP A 331 4.49 -10.96 16.91
N GLU A 332 5.36 -10.41 16.06
CA GLU A 332 6.11 -9.19 16.38
C GLU A 332 5.19 -7.98 16.58
N VAL A 333 4.10 -7.86 15.80
CA VAL A 333 3.10 -6.78 15.99
C VAL A 333 2.34 -6.98 17.31
N ASN A 334 1.94 -8.21 17.64
CA ASN A 334 1.30 -8.52 18.92
C ASN A 334 2.24 -8.25 20.11
N GLU A 335 3.51 -8.63 20.00
CA GLU A 335 4.53 -8.36 21.01
C GLU A 335 4.75 -6.86 21.18
N PHE A 336 4.90 -6.12 20.09
CA PHE A 336 5.00 -4.67 20.11
C PHE A 336 3.84 -4.04 20.87
N LYS A 337 2.60 -4.44 20.56
CA LYS A 337 1.39 -3.93 21.21
C LYS A 337 1.33 -4.21 22.71
N ARG A 338 1.81 -5.38 23.16
CA ARG A 338 1.88 -5.73 24.59
C ARG A 338 2.92 -4.91 25.35
N ASN A 339 3.97 -4.46 24.66
CA ASN A 339 5.15 -3.84 25.27
C ASN A 339 5.22 -2.32 25.06
N ILE A 340 4.18 -1.68 24.52
CA ILE A 340 4.16 -0.22 24.36
C ILE A 340 4.23 0.48 25.72
N ASN A 341 5.02 1.55 25.80
CA ASN A 341 5.08 2.39 26.99
C ASN A 341 3.92 3.40 27.03
N ALA A 342 3.78 4.14 28.14
CA ALA A 342 2.69 5.10 28.33
C ALA A 342 2.63 6.20 27.25
N ARG A 343 3.78 6.75 26.82
CA ARG A 343 3.82 7.78 25.78
C ARG A 343 3.41 7.22 24.41
N GLN A 344 3.91 6.04 24.07
CA GLN A 344 3.55 5.35 22.84
C GLN A 344 2.05 5.03 22.80
N LYS A 345 1.49 4.60 23.94
CA LYS A 345 0.07 4.34 24.09
C LYS A 345 -0.76 5.61 23.90
N GLU A 346 -0.41 6.72 24.54
CA GLU A 346 -1.09 8.01 24.33
C GLU A 346 -1.13 8.42 22.85
N CYS A 347 0.00 8.34 22.15
CA CYS A 347 0.08 8.64 20.71
C CYS A 347 -0.76 7.69 19.87
N LEU A 348 -0.72 6.38 20.18
CA LEU A 348 -1.49 5.36 19.46
C LEU A 348 -2.99 5.52 19.68
N ASP A 349 -3.42 5.87 20.89
CA ASP A 349 -4.82 6.14 21.23
C ASP A 349 -5.34 7.39 20.49
N LEU A 350 -4.54 8.46 20.37
CA LEU A 350 -4.87 9.62 19.55
C LEU A 350 -4.99 9.26 18.06
N LEU A 351 -4.08 8.44 17.55
CA LEU A 351 -4.17 7.94 16.17
C LEU A 351 -5.43 7.13 15.94
N LYS A 352 -5.73 6.20 16.84
CA LYS A 352 -6.95 5.37 16.79
C LYS A 352 -8.19 6.25 16.79
N LEU A 353 -8.24 7.28 17.64
CA LEU A 353 -9.36 8.21 17.69
C LEU A 353 -9.53 8.97 16.36
N LEU A 354 -8.44 9.45 15.77
CA LEU A 354 -8.45 10.13 14.48
C LEU A 354 -8.86 9.20 13.32
N ILE A 355 -8.37 7.96 13.32
CA ILE A 355 -8.75 6.94 12.33
C ILE A 355 -10.24 6.68 12.44
N ASN A 356 -10.74 6.36 13.63
CA ASN A 356 -12.17 6.09 13.84
C ASN A 356 -13.04 7.30 13.48
N LYS A 357 -12.63 8.52 13.86
CA LYS A 357 -13.32 9.76 13.48
C LYS A 357 -13.43 9.90 11.96
N SER A 358 -12.35 9.64 11.23
CA SER A 358 -12.31 9.80 9.78
C SER A 358 -13.06 8.67 9.06
N ASP A 359 -12.93 7.43 9.51
CA ASP A 359 -13.64 6.27 8.96
C ASP A 359 -15.16 6.41 9.12
N ASN A 360 -15.61 6.90 10.28
CA ASN A 360 -17.02 7.20 10.55
C ASN A 360 -17.56 8.35 9.69
N GLU A 361 -16.72 9.28 9.24
CA GLU A 361 -17.12 10.39 8.38
C GLU A 361 -17.22 9.95 6.91
N SER A 362 -16.20 9.26 6.39
CA SER A 362 -16.21 8.75 5.03
C SER A 362 -15.31 7.52 4.89
N GLN A 363 -15.91 6.43 4.41
CA GLN A 363 -15.20 5.21 4.01
C GLN A 363 -14.16 5.46 2.90
N GLY A 364 -14.28 6.56 2.15
CA GLY A 364 -13.33 6.94 1.11
C GLY A 364 -12.01 7.50 1.64
N PHE A 365 -11.92 7.89 2.91
CA PHE A 365 -10.70 8.46 3.46
C PHE A 365 -9.57 7.43 3.61
N PHE A 366 -9.88 6.14 3.71
CA PHE A 366 -8.87 5.11 3.80
C PHE A 366 -9.00 4.11 2.65
N PHE A 367 -8.00 4.11 1.79
CA PHE A 367 -7.92 3.15 0.70
C PHE A 367 -6.58 2.41 0.75
N ARG A 368 -6.61 1.10 0.49
CA ARG A 368 -5.45 0.23 0.65
C ARG A 368 -5.39 -0.80 -0.48
N ILE A 369 -4.27 -0.83 -1.18
CA ILE A 369 -3.87 -1.91 -2.08
C ILE A 369 -2.61 -2.53 -1.48
N VAL A 370 -2.81 -3.40 -0.50
CA VAL A 370 -1.74 -4.03 0.28
C VAL A 370 -2.05 -5.52 0.45
N PRO A 371 -1.04 -6.36 0.72
CA PRO A 371 -1.26 -7.76 1.06
C PRO A 371 -2.27 -7.89 2.22
N PRO A 372 -3.21 -8.86 2.16
CA PRO A 372 -4.19 -9.08 3.22
C PRO A 372 -3.61 -9.18 4.63
N ALA A 373 -2.43 -9.79 4.79
CA ALA A 373 -1.77 -9.87 6.10
C ALA A 373 -1.40 -8.48 6.69
N ILE A 374 -1.17 -7.46 5.86
CA ILE A 374 -0.94 -6.09 6.34
C ILE A 374 -2.24 -5.51 6.91
N ASN A 375 -3.39 -5.76 6.29
CA ASN A 375 -4.68 -5.31 6.80
C ASN A 375 -5.00 -5.95 8.16
N GLU A 376 -4.72 -7.25 8.30
CA GLU A 376 -4.90 -7.95 9.57
C GLU A 376 -3.97 -7.42 10.67
N LYS A 377 -2.69 -7.20 10.35
CA LYS A 377 -1.75 -6.57 11.29
C LYS A 377 -2.17 -5.15 11.66
N ASN A 378 -2.71 -4.38 10.71
CA ASN A 378 -3.25 -3.04 10.99
C ASN A 378 -4.44 -3.11 11.95
N ARG A 379 -5.35 -4.07 11.75
CA ARG A 379 -6.48 -4.32 12.65
C ARG A 379 -5.98 -4.63 14.06
N ILE A 380 -5.04 -5.56 14.21
CA ILE A 380 -4.42 -5.89 15.50
C ILE A 380 -3.79 -4.66 16.16
N LEU A 381 -3.07 -3.82 15.41
CA LEU A 381 -2.39 -2.65 15.95
C LEU A 381 -3.36 -1.61 16.53
N PHE A 382 -4.54 -1.43 15.91
CA PHE A 382 -5.50 -0.39 16.29
C PHE A 382 -6.76 -0.89 17.02
N GLU A 383 -7.02 -2.20 17.11
CA GLU A 383 -8.03 -2.77 18.02
C GLU A 383 -7.62 -2.63 19.48
#